data_AF-A0A512DLT9-F1
#
_entry.id   AF-A0A512DLT9-F1
#
_cell.length_a   1.000
_cell.length_b   1.000
_cell.length_c   1.000
_cell.angle_alpha   90.00
_cell.angle_beta   90.00
_cell.angle_gamma   90.00
#
_symmetry.space_group_name_H-M   'P 1'
#
loop_
_entity.id
_entity.type
_entity.pdbx_description
1 polymer ?
#
loop_
_entity_poly.entity_id
_entity_poly.type
_entity_poly.pdbx_seq_one_letter_code
_entity_poly.pdbx_strand_id
1 'polypeptide(L)'
;MEAKLSQLEDHADTIISKIVNSVRINKIPDLSFEEKEFLYKFIYMQWKRVPDLRNTVNTSAEADVMYKNLINELHTLLPERRIEISELQNRNTKSRIIQNCRVDLLEHFGEDVLSVFRKRGIAMLKIVAKDKKFIIGSRPVVKLTINGDYNLLNYQNELWLPIASDIAVGLDTSENACRIYPVTSRETIRSLNMAISQQNTIFAGESMALIKSLAYPK
;
A
#
# COMPACT_ATOMS: atom_id res chain seq x y z
N MET A 1 20.29 3.70 -1.40
CA MET A 1 18.83 3.53 -1.57
C MET A 1 18.33 4.36 -2.75
N GLU A 2 18.74 5.63 -2.87
CA GLU A 2 18.31 6.56 -3.94
C GLU A 2 18.63 6.11 -5.39
N ALA A 3 19.79 5.52 -5.65
CA ALA A 3 20.12 5.02 -7.01
C ALA A 3 19.23 3.85 -7.47
N LYS A 4 18.83 2.96 -6.53
CA LYS A 4 17.87 1.87 -6.81
C LYS A 4 16.46 2.42 -7.04
N LEU A 5 16.12 3.53 -6.39
CA LEU A 5 14.85 4.23 -6.56
C LEU A 5 14.75 4.92 -7.93
N SER A 6 15.82 5.57 -8.39
CA SER A 6 15.84 6.21 -9.72
C SER A 6 15.65 5.20 -10.86
N GLN A 7 16.35 4.06 -10.81
CA GLN A 7 16.18 2.99 -11.83
C GLN A 7 14.79 2.35 -11.78
N LEU A 8 14.20 2.23 -10.59
CA LEU A 8 12.82 1.79 -10.43
C LEU A 8 11.83 2.82 -10.97
N GLU A 9 12.09 4.12 -10.82
CA GLU A 9 11.21 5.19 -11.30
C GLU A 9 11.20 5.29 -12.83
N ASP A 10 12.34 5.08 -13.50
CA ASP A 10 12.42 5.06 -14.97
C ASP A 10 11.62 3.88 -15.57
N HIS A 11 11.73 2.70 -14.95
CA HIS A 11 10.95 1.53 -15.37
C HIS A 11 9.47 1.67 -15.03
N ALA A 12 9.15 2.32 -13.90
CA ALA A 12 7.78 2.61 -13.51
C ALA A 12 7.11 3.58 -14.50
N ASP A 13 7.81 4.60 -14.98
CA ASP A 13 7.23 5.59 -15.90
C ASP A 13 6.73 4.93 -17.20
N THR A 14 7.49 3.97 -17.73
CA THR A 14 7.11 3.22 -18.93
C THR A 14 5.80 2.43 -18.71
N ILE A 15 5.71 1.69 -17.60
CA ILE A 15 4.54 0.87 -17.27
C ILE A 15 3.34 1.75 -16.92
N ILE A 16 3.54 2.82 -16.13
CA ILE A 16 2.49 3.77 -15.75
C ILE A 16 1.95 4.47 -16.99
N SER A 17 2.81 4.96 -17.87
CA SER A 17 2.40 5.58 -19.13
C SER A 17 1.60 4.63 -20.01
N LYS A 18 2.03 3.36 -20.11
CA LYS A 18 1.31 2.31 -20.83
C LYS A 18 -0.10 2.09 -20.26
N ILE A 19 -0.23 2.02 -18.93
CA ILE A 19 -1.53 1.91 -18.24
C ILE A 19 -2.39 3.14 -18.52
N VAL A 20 -1.87 4.35 -18.26
CA VAL A 20 -2.60 5.60 -18.42
C VAL A 20 -3.12 5.77 -19.84
N ASN A 21 -2.27 5.57 -20.85
CA ASN A 21 -2.65 5.70 -22.26
C ASN A 21 -3.72 4.68 -22.67
N SER A 22 -3.58 3.43 -22.23
CA SER A 22 -4.55 2.37 -22.55
C SER A 22 -5.90 2.62 -21.87
N VAL A 23 -5.89 2.95 -20.58
CA VAL A 23 -7.11 3.18 -19.79
C VAL A 23 -7.87 4.42 -20.29
N ARG A 24 -7.16 5.49 -20.70
CA ARG A 24 -7.79 6.69 -21.28
C ARG A 24 -8.61 6.39 -22.52
N ILE A 25 -8.20 5.42 -23.34
CA ILE A 25 -8.96 4.96 -24.51
C ILE A 25 -9.89 3.76 -24.21
N ASN A 26 -10.13 3.44 -22.93
CA ASN A 26 -10.94 2.30 -22.46
C ASN A 26 -10.42 0.93 -22.90
N LYS A 27 -9.12 0.81 -23.14
CA LYS A 27 -8.46 -0.46 -23.46
C LYS A 27 -7.74 -0.99 -22.23
N ILE A 28 -7.97 -2.26 -21.89
CA ILE A 28 -7.20 -2.94 -20.85
C ILE A 28 -5.73 -3.00 -21.32
N PRO A 29 -4.76 -2.48 -20.53
CA PRO A 29 -3.36 -2.56 -20.89
C PRO A 29 -2.91 -4.01 -20.93
N ASP A 30 -2.19 -4.37 -21.99
CA ASP A 30 -1.59 -5.69 -22.13
C ASP A 30 -0.29 -5.75 -21.33
N LEU A 31 -0.41 -6.09 -20.04
CA LEU A 31 0.72 -6.15 -19.11
C LEU A 31 1.32 -7.57 -19.10
N SER A 32 2.62 -7.68 -19.35
CA SER A 32 3.36 -8.93 -19.20
C SER A 32 3.39 -9.38 -17.73
N PHE A 33 3.78 -10.63 -17.49
CA PHE A 33 3.93 -11.13 -16.13
C PHE A 33 4.93 -10.28 -15.32
N GLU A 34 6.04 -9.91 -15.93
CA GLU A 34 7.08 -9.07 -15.33
C GLU A 34 6.56 -7.66 -15.01
N GLU A 35 5.78 -7.05 -15.91
CA GLU A 35 5.19 -5.73 -15.69
C GLU A 35 4.16 -5.74 -14.54
N LYS A 36 3.38 -6.83 -14.41
CA LYS A 36 2.46 -7.01 -13.27
C LYS A 36 3.20 -7.18 -11.95
N GLU A 37 4.22 -8.04 -11.93
CA GLU A 37 5.07 -8.25 -10.76
C GLU A 37 5.76 -6.95 -10.32
N PHE A 38 6.25 -6.18 -11.29
CA PHE A 38 6.81 -4.86 -11.04
C PHE A 38 5.77 -3.93 -10.42
N LEU A 39 4.56 -3.87 -10.98
CA LEU A 39 3.49 -3.01 -10.48
C LEU A 39 3.09 -3.36 -9.04
N TYR A 40 3.00 -4.66 -8.69
CA TYR A 40 2.76 -5.10 -7.32
C TYR A 40 3.85 -4.62 -6.36
N LYS A 41 5.12 -4.79 -6.75
CA LYS A 41 6.27 -4.31 -5.98
C LYS A 41 6.25 -2.78 -5.85
N PHE A 42 5.91 -2.07 -6.91
CA PHE A 42 5.82 -0.61 -6.91
C PHE A 42 4.72 -0.12 -5.98
N ILE A 43 3.50 -0.64 -6.07
CA ILE A 43 2.39 -0.31 -5.15
C ILE A 43 2.79 -0.63 -3.71
N TYR A 44 3.38 -1.81 -3.47
CA TYR A 44 3.84 -2.20 -2.14
C TYR A 44 4.91 -1.24 -1.62
N MET A 45 5.90 -0.86 -2.43
CA MET A 45 6.93 0.10 -2.05
C MET A 45 6.35 1.48 -1.73
N GLN A 46 5.46 1.99 -2.57
CA GLN A 46 4.80 3.26 -2.34
C GLN A 46 3.92 3.22 -1.08
N TRP A 47 3.35 2.06 -0.77
CA TRP A 47 2.63 1.84 0.47
C TRP A 47 3.57 1.75 1.69
N LYS A 48 4.72 1.10 1.60
CA LYS A 48 5.74 1.08 2.68
C LYS A 48 6.30 2.48 3.01
N ARG A 49 6.23 3.44 2.07
CA ARG A 49 6.60 4.83 2.33
C ARG A 49 5.64 5.52 3.32
N VAL A 50 4.47 4.92 3.60
CA VAL A 50 3.57 5.35 4.68
C VAL A 50 4.22 4.97 6.02
N PRO A 51 4.31 5.88 7.00
CA PRO A 51 4.74 5.57 8.35
C PRO A 51 3.74 4.67 9.11
N ASP A 52 2.78 4.01 8.45
CA ASP A 52 1.94 2.99 9.10
C ASP A 52 2.67 1.67 9.26
N LEU A 53 3.63 1.31 8.41
CA LEU A 53 4.56 0.22 8.78
C LEU A 53 5.45 0.62 9.97
N ARG A 54 5.61 1.93 10.22
CA ARG A 54 6.19 2.42 11.46
C ARG A 54 5.14 2.40 12.59
N ASN A 55 3.89 2.81 12.34
CA ASN A 55 2.84 2.99 13.36
C ASN A 55 2.14 1.71 13.83
N THR A 56 1.92 0.72 12.95
CA THR A 56 1.47 -0.63 13.32
C THR A 56 2.54 -1.38 14.14
N VAL A 57 3.77 -0.85 14.19
CA VAL A 57 4.86 -1.29 15.07
C VAL A 57 5.18 -0.23 16.14
N ASN A 58 4.43 0.88 16.23
CA ASN A 58 4.71 1.98 17.16
C ASN A 58 3.95 1.90 18.48
N THR A 59 2.89 1.08 18.61
CA THR A 59 2.51 0.73 19.98
C THR A 59 3.50 -0.31 20.47
N SER A 60 4.28 0.05 21.49
CA SER A 60 5.09 -0.93 22.22
C SER A 60 4.26 -2.14 22.65
N ALA A 61 2.95 -1.97 22.82
CA ALA A 61 1.99 -3.02 23.14
C ALA A 61 1.79 -4.07 22.02
N GLU A 62 1.60 -3.68 20.75
CA GLU A 62 1.40 -4.66 19.66
C GLU A 62 2.70 -5.38 19.29
N ALA A 63 3.83 -4.64 19.29
CA ALA A 63 5.15 -5.24 19.13
C ALA A 63 5.44 -6.25 20.25
N ASP A 64 5.00 -5.96 21.47
CA ASP A 64 5.10 -6.88 22.61
C ASP A 64 4.23 -8.12 22.46
N VAL A 65 3.04 -7.99 21.88
CA VAL A 65 2.14 -9.13 21.60
C VAL A 65 2.73 -10.02 20.49
N MET A 66 3.18 -9.46 19.37
CA MET A 66 3.84 -10.24 18.31
C MET A 66 5.10 -10.92 18.83
N TYR A 67 5.91 -10.20 19.61
CA TYR A 67 7.12 -10.74 20.22
C TYR A 67 6.80 -11.92 21.16
N LYS A 68 5.77 -11.80 22.00
CA LYS A 68 5.33 -12.90 22.87
C LYS A 68 4.82 -14.10 22.07
N ASN A 69 4.06 -13.87 21.00
CA ASN A 69 3.57 -14.94 20.15
C ASN A 69 4.71 -15.69 19.47
N LEU A 70 5.71 -14.97 18.94
CA LEU A 70 6.91 -15.56 18.34
C LEU A 70 7.70 -16.40 19.35
N ILE A 71 7.89 -15.90 20.57
CA ILE A 71 8.59 -16.65 21.63
C ILE A 71 7.82 -17.93 22.01
N ASN A 72 6.49 -17.86 22.10
CA ASN A 72 5.65 -19.04 22.38
C ASN A 72 5.69 -20.07 21.24
N GLU A 73 5.71 -19.60 19.99
CA GLU A 73 5.86 -20.43 18.81
C GLU A 73 7.24 -21.11 18.78
N LEU A 74 8.31 -20.38 19.05
CA LEU A 74 9.67 -20.94 19.18
C LEU A 74 9.77 -21.98 20.30
N HIS A 75 9.12 -21.75 21.45
CA HIS A 75 9.05 -22.74 22.53
C HIS A 75 8.30 -24.01 22.14
N THR A 76 7.38 -23.92 21.17
CA THR A 76 6.59 -25.04 20.65
C THR A 76 7.37 -25.81 19.58
N LEU A 77 8.06 -25.10 18.68
CA LEU A 77 8.81 -25.67 17.56
C LEU A 77 10.18 -26.21 17.96
N LEU A 78 10.84 -25.60 18.95
CA LEU A 78 12.20 -25.92 19.39
C LEU A 78 12.26 -26.13 20.92
N PRO A 79 11.58 -27.17 21.46
CA PRO A 79 11.51 -27.41 22.89
C PRO A 79 12.88 -27.65 23.54
N GLU A 80 13.85 -28.18 22.79
CA GLU A 80 15.22 -28.45 23.22
C GLU A 80 16.06 -27.18 23.45
N ARG A 81 15.66 -26.04 22.87
CA ARG A 81 16.35 -24.74 23.03
C ARG A 81 15.68 -23.81 24.03
N ARG A 82 14.83 -24.32 24.93
CA ARG A 82 14.06 -23.52 25.90
C ARG A 82 14.90 -22.52 26.69
N ILE A 83 16.11 -22.88 27.08
CA ILE A 83 17.01 -22.02 27.87
C ILE A 83 17.45 -20.82 27.02
N GLU A 84 17.96 -21.07 25.82
CA GLU A 84 18.35 -20.03 24.84
C GLU A 84 17.18 -19.10 24.47
N ILE A 85 15.99 -19.66 24.25
CA ILE A 85 14.78 -18.89 23.91
C ILE A 85 14.34 -18.01 25.08
N SER A 86 14.52 -18.47 26.33
CA SER A 86 14.19 -17.69 27.53
C SER A 86 15.13 -16.50 27.71
N GLU A 87 16.40 -16.62 27.31
CA GLU A 87 17.37 -15.52 27.35
C GLU A 87 17.02 -14.38 26.38
N LEU A 88 16.29 -14.68 25.30
CA LEU A 88 15.80 -13.67 24.35
C LEU A 88 14.84 -12.68 25.02
N GLN A 89 14.13 -13.09 26.09
CA GLN A 89 13.13 -12.28 26.80
C GLN A 89 13.72 -11.11 27.59
N ASN A 90 15.05 -11.00 27.68
CA ASN A 90 15.71 -9.86 28.31
C ASN A 90 15.30 -8.54 27.61
N ARG A 91 14.98 -7.51 28.40
CA ARG A 91 14.51 -6.19 27.95
C ARG A 91 15.43 -5.55 26.91
N ASN A 92 16.75 -5.69 27.05
CA ASN A 92 17.73 -5.15 26.09
C ASN A 92 17.73 -5.93 24.77
N THR A 93 17.68 -7.27 24.84
CA THR A 93 17.63 -8.15 23.67
C THR A 93 16.34 -7.95 22.88
N LYS A 94 15.21 -7.88 23.58
CA LYS A 94 13.90 -7.58 23.02
C LYS A 94 13.85 -6.22 22.30
N SER A 95 14.34 -5.16 22.94
CA SER A 95 14.38 -3.83 22.32
C SER A 95 15.24 -3.82 21.05
N ARG A 96 16.36 -4.55 21.05
CA ARG A 96 17.24 -4.68 19.89
C ARG A 96 16.59 -5.51 18.77
N ILE A 97 15.90 -6.61 19.11
CA ILE A 97 15.16 -7.42 18.14
C ILE A 97 14.05 -6.59 17.50
N ILE A 98 13.24 -5.88 18.28
CA ILE A 98 12.17 -5.02 17.74
C ILE A 98 12.77 -3.93 16.82
N GLN A 99 13.87 -3.32 17.22
CA GLN A 99 14.54 -2.31 16.40
C GLN A 99 15.12 -2.90 15.10
N ASN A 100 15.75 -4.07 15.17
CA ASN A 100 16.28 -4.77 14.00
C ASN A 100 15.15 -5.23 13.08
N CYS A 101 14.05 -5.78 13.61
CA CYS A 101 12.87 -6.12 12.84
C CYS A 101 12.28 -4.88 12.13
N ARG A 102 12.29 -3.71 12.77
CA ARG A 102 11.86 -2.45 12.11
C ARG A 102 12.76 -2.07 10.94
N VAL A 103 14.06 -2.30 11.04
CA VAL A 103 15.03 -2.06 9.97
C VAL A 103 14.88 -3.10 8.86
N ASP A 104 14.77 -4.38 9.21
CA ASP A 104 14.59 -5.49 8.27
C ASP A 104 13.25 -5.42 7.53
N LEU A 105 12.18 -4.98 8.21
CA LEU A 105 10.88 -4.71 7.60
C LEU A 105 10.96 -3.60 6.55
N LEU A 106 11.96 -2.73 6.57
CA LEU A 106 12.18 -1.73 5.52
C LEU A 106 12.93 -2.33 4.33
N GLU A 107 13.89 -3.22 4.58
CA GLU A 107 14.77 -3.79 3.55
C GLU A 107 14.18 -5.00 2.80
N HIS A 108 13.41 -5.85 3.47
CA HIS A 108 12.84 -7.04 2.86
C HIS A 108 11.45 -6.78 2.27
N PHE A 109 11.22 -7.27 1.06
CA PHE A 109 9.88 -7.40 0.53
C PHE A 109 9.17 -8.49 1.34
N GLY A 110 8.01 -8.17 1.93
CA GLY A 110 7.22 -9.20 2.58
C GLY A 110 6.66 -10.09 1.49
N GLU A 111 7.33 -11.21 1.19
CA GLU A 111 6.88 -12.15 0.16
C GLU A 111 5.46 -12.63 0.43
N ASP A 112 5.06 -12.70 1.70
CA ASP A 112 3.67 -12.97 2.10
C ASP A 112 2.71 -11.91 1.54
N VAL A 113 3.01 -10.62 1.68
CA VAL A 113 2.17 -9.53 1.16
C VAL A 113 2.14 -9.52 -0.36
N LEU A 114 3.28 -9.74 -1.01
CA LEU A 114 3.33 -9.85 -2.47
C LEU A 114 2.58 -11.09 -2.96
N SER A 115 2.60 -12.20 -2.24
CA SER A 115 1.81 -13.39 -2.56
C SER A 115 0.30 -13.09 -2.52
N VAL A 116 -0.13 -12.23 -1.59
CA VAL A 116 -1.52 -11.76 -1.52
C VAL A 116 -1.84 -10.86 -2.71
N PHE A 117 -0.92 -9.98 -3.10
CA PHE A 117 -1.12 -9.11 -4.26
C PHE A 117 -1.22 -9.92 -5.55
N ARG A 118 -0.43 -10.99 -5.69
CA ARG A 118 -0.47 -11.93 -6.83
C ARG A 118 -1.78 -12.71 -6.91
N LYS A 119 -2.32 -13.13 -5.76
CA LYS A 119 -3.65 -13.75 -5.65
C LYS A 119 -4.78 -12.76 -5.95
N ARG A 120 -4.48 -11.47 -6.01
CA ARG A 120 -5.37 -10.41 -6.44
C ARG A 120 -5.04 -10.02 -7.88
N GLY A 121 -6.02 -9.47 -8.57
CA GLY A 121 -5.82 -8.89 -9.89
C GLY A 121 -5.38 -7.43 -9.78
N ILE A 122 -5.23 -6.78 -10.93
CA ILE A 122 -5.00 -5.34 -11.05
C ILE A 122 -6.33 -4.68 -11.41
N ALA A 123 -6.74 -3.71 -10.59
CA ALA A 123 -7.88 -2.87 -10.87
C ALA A 123 -7.40 -1.46 -11.27
N MET A 124 -8.07 -0.86 -12.24
CA MET A 124 -7.81 0.51 -12.68
C MET A 124 -9.10 1.32 -12.57
N LEU A 125 -9.12 2.33 -11.70
CA LEU A 125 -10.21 3.30 -11.67
C LEU A 125 -9.97 4.34 -12.75
N LYS A 126 -11.01 4.65 -13.52
CA LYS A 126 -11.02 5.75 -14.48
C LYS A 126 -12.14 6.73 -14.16
N ILE A 127 -11.81 7.97 -13.85
CA ILE A 127 -12.80 9.02 -13.67
C ILE A 127 -13.46 9.34 -15.02
N VAL A 128 -14.78 9.24 -15.08
CA VAL A 128 -15.56 9.60 -16.27
C VAL A 128 -16.02 11.07 -16.21
N ALA A 129 -16.24 11.59 -15.00
CA ALA A 129 -16.67 12.97 -14.78
C ALA A 129 -15.52 13.96 -15.08
N LYS A 130 -15.65 14.73 -16.18
CA LYS A 130 -14.59 15.64 -16.67
C LYS A 130 -14.17 16.72 -15.65
N ASP A 131 -15.06 17.10 -14.75
CA ASP A 131 -14.83 18.12 -13.71
C ASP A 131 -14.21 17.57 -12.42
N LYS A 132 -13.97 16.25 -12.34
CA LYS A 132 -13.42 15.59 -11.17
C LYS A 132 -12.05 15.02 -11.45
N LYS A 133 -11.22 15.05 -10.43
CA LYS A 133 -9.82 14.66 -10.48
C LYS A 133 -9.41 14.02 -9.17
N PHE A 134 -8.51 13.05 -9.24
CA PHE A 134 -7.79 12.57 -8.07
C PHE A 134 -6.76 13.61 -7.63
N ILE A 135 -6.53 13.69 -6.32
CA ILE A 135 -5.37 14.38 -5.76
C ILE A 135 -4.22 13.39 -5.58
N ILE A 136 -3.01 13.90 -5.34
CA ILE A 136 -1.87 13.08 -4.91
C ILE A 136 -1.39 13.57 -3.55
N GLY A 137 -1.03 12.64 -2.68
CA GLY A 137 -0.45 12.93 -1.38
C GLY A 137 1.04 12.66 -1.36
N SER A 138 1.75 13.22 -0.37
CA SER A 138 3.10 12.80 0.03
C SER A 138 3.24 11.29 0.27
N ARG A 139 2.11 10.64 0.55
CA ARG A 139 1.83 9.22 0.69
C ARG A 139 0.81 8.88 -0.38
N PRO A 140 1.25 8.34 -1.52
CA PRO A 140 0.41 8.29 -2.71
C PRO A 140 -0.53 7.07 -2.70
N VAL A 141 -0.28 6.07 -1.84
CA VAL A 141 -1.17 4.91 -1.71
C VAL A 141 -2.20 5.14 -0.60
N VAL A 142 -3.46 4.95 -0.95
CA VAL A 142 -4.62 5.05 -0.07
C VAL A 142 -5.10 3.66 0.26
N LYS A 143 -5.32 3.41 1.54
CA LYS A 143 -6.02 2.23 2.01
C LYS A 143 -7.43 2.60 2.44
N LEU A 144 -8.43 1.92 1.90
CA LEU A 144 -9.80 1.98 2.37
C LEU A 144 -10.09 0.70 3.15
N THR A 145 -10.41 0.86 4.43
CA THR A 145 -10.66 -0.24 5.36
C THR A 145 -12.13 -0.29 5.75
N ILE A 146 -12.73 -1.48 5.73
CA ILE A 146 -14.09 -1.66 6.23
C ILE A 146 -14.03 -1.98 7.73
N ASN A 147 -14.86 -1.29 8.53
CA ASN A 147 -15.02 -1.51 9.97
C ASN A 147 -13.71 -1.45 10.81
N GLY A 148 -12.71 -0.69 10.35
CA GLY A 148 -11.41 -0.62 11.03
C GLY A 148 -10.58 -1.91 10.91
N ASP A 149 -10.93 -2.83 10.01
CA ASP A 149 -10.09 -3.97 9.68
C ASP A 149 -8.95 -3.50 8.76
N TYR A 150 -7.72 -3.56 9.25
CA TYR A 150 -6.53 -3.21 8.49
C TYR A 150 -5.86 -4.43 7.82
N ASN A 151 -6.49 -5.61 7.81
CA ASN A 151 -5.90 -6.79 7.18
C ASN A 151 -5.98 -6.73 5.65
N LEU A 152 -4.84 -6.76 4.96
CA LEU A 152 -4.81 -6.79 3.48
C LEU A 152 -5.33 -8.10 2.88
N LEU A 153 -5.43 -9.16 3.69
CA LEU A 153 -6.08 -10.42 3.31
C LEU A 153 -7.59 -10.28 3.21
N ASN A 154 -8.19 -9.27 3.84
CA ASN A 154 -9.60 -8.99 3.66
C ASN A 154 -9.80 -8.36 2.27
N TYR A 155 -10.46 -9.09 1.37
CA TYR A 155 -10.76 -8.64 0.01
C TYR A 155 -11.64 -7.38 -0.04
N GLN A 156 -12.32 -7.06 1.05
CA GLN A 156 -13.09 -5.83 1.20
C GLN A 156 -12.21 -4.59 1.41
N ASN A 157 -10.96 -4.79 1.81
CA ASN A 157 -10.00 -3.71 1.94
C ASN A 157 -9.39 -3.39 0.57
N GLU A 158 -9.45 -2.11 0.23
CA GLU A 158 -8.99 -1.59 -1.04
C GLU A 158 -7.68 -0.84 -0.88
N LEU A 159 -6.83 -0.94 -1.89
CA LEU A 159 -5.55 -0.26 -1.96
C LEU A 159 -5.49 0.45 -3.30
N TRP A 160 -5.43 1.78 -3.29
CA TRP A 160 -5.46 2.60 -4.49
C TRP A 160 -4.28 3.56 -4.55
N LEU A 161 -3.67 3.65 -5.71
CA LEU A 161 -2.57 4.55 -6.04
C LEU A 161 -2.99 5.41 -7.23
N PRO A 162 -3.34 6.69 -7.03
CA PRO A 162 -3.50 7.63 -8.12
C PRO A 162 -2.19 7.75 -8.90
N ILE A 163 -2.23 7.43 -10.19
CA ILE A 163 -1.07 7.51 -11.10
C ILE A 163 -1.25 8.61 -12.16
N ALA A 164 -2.46 9.15 -12.29
CA ALA A 164 -2.79 10.34 -13.06
C ALA A 164 -3.98 11.07 -12.41
N SER A 165 -4.27 12.30 -12.85
CA SER A 165 -5.40 13.07 -12.28
C SER A 165 -6.77 12.44 -12.57
N ASP A 166 -6.86 11.50 -13.52
CA ASP A 166 -8.08 10.79 -13.91
C ASP A 166 -8.01 9.27 -13.70
N ILE A 167 -6.86 8.73 -13.25
CA ILE A 167 -6.63 7.29 -13.17
C ILE A 167 -5.95 6.91 -11.86
N ALA A 168 -6.48 5.88 -11.20
CA ALA A 168 -5.84 5.22 -10.07
C ALA A 168 -5.71 3.72 -10.33
N VAL A 169 -4.67 3.10 -9.79
CA VAL A 169 -4.40 1.66 -9.89
C VAL A 169 -4.47 1.04 -8.51
N GLY A 170 -5.02 -0.16 -8.42
CA GLY A 170 -5.16 -0.88 -7.17
C GLY A 170 -5.26 -2.38 -7.37
N LEU A 171 -5.68 -3.06 -6.31
CA LEU A 171 -5.84 -4.50 -6.30
C LEU A 171 -7.30 -4.89 -6.55
N ASP A 172 -7.55 -5.73 -7.55
CA ASP A 172 -8.86 -6.34 -7.81
C ASP A 172 -9.15 -7.44 -6.77
N THR A 173 -10.40 -7.86 -6.65
CA THR A 173 -10.79 -9.02 -5.84
C THR A 173 -10.63 -10.34 -6.60
N SER A 174 -10.55 -10.29 -7.94
CA SER A 174 -10.39 -11.48 -8.80
C SER A 174 -8.93 -11.77 -9.12
N GLU A 175 -8.49 -13.01 -8.89
CA GLU A 175 -7.13 -13.47 -9.18
C GLU A 175 -6.77 -13.31 -10.67
N ASN A 176 -5.56 -12.84 -10.95
CA ASN A 176 -4.99 -12.65 -12.30
C ASN A 176 -5.79 -11.75 -13.26
N ALA A 177 -6.87 -11.10 -12.80
CA ALA A 177 -7.67 -10.20 -13.61
C ALA A 177 -6.96 -8.85 -13.82
N CYS A 178 -7.21 -8.22 -14.96
CA CYS A 178 -6.87 -6.81 -15.20
C CYS A 178 -8.14 -6.11 -15.66
N ARG A 179 -8.70 -5.21 -14.85
CA ARG A 179 -10.01 -4.60 -15.11
C ARG A 179 -10.00 -3.10 -14.97
N ILE A 180 -10.80 -2.45 -15.83
CA ILE A 180 -11.05 -1.01 -15.77
C ILE A 180 -12.43 -0.79 -15.18
N TYR A 181 -12.50 -0.01 -14.11
CA TYR A 181 -13.72 0.40 -13.44
C TYR A 181 -13.97 1.89 -13.72
N PRO A 182 -14.97 2.23 -14.56
CA PRO A 182 -15.37 3.61 -14.76
C PRO A 182 -16.02 4.15 -13.48
N VAL A 183 -15.45 5.21 -12.92
CA VAL A 183 -15.99 5.91 -11.74
C VAL A 183 -16.84 7.07 -12.20
N THR A 184 -18.16 6.91 -12.07
CA THR A 184 -19.16 7.91 -12.41
C THR A 184 -19.65 8.69 -11.19
N SER A 185 -19.63 8.07 -10.00
CA SER A 185 -20.03 8.71 -8.75
C SER A 185 -19.01 9.76 -8.32
N ARG A 186 -19.50 10.98 -8.10
CA ARG A 186 -18.71 12.09 -7.57
C ARG A 186 -18.36 11.88 -6.11
N GLU A 187 -19.23 11.19 -5.38
CA GLU A 187 -19.10 10.84 -3.98
C GLU A 187 -17.93 9.87 -3.80
N THR A 188 -17.81 8.83 -4.62
CA THR A 188 -16.66 7.91 -4.60
C THR A 188 -15.34 8.64 -4.81
N ILE A 189 -15.28 9.53 -5.81
CA ILE A 189 -14.06 10.32 -6.08
C ILE A 189 -13.73 11.23 -4.90
N ARG A 190 -14.76 11.85 -4.30
CA ARG A 190 -14.57 12.70 -3.13
C ARG A 190 -14.13 11.91 -1.91
N SER A 191 -14.70 10.74 -1.64
CA SER A 191 -14.29 9.86 -0.54
C SER A 191 -12.84 9.42 -0.69
N LEU A 192 -12.41 9.04 -1.89
CA LEU A 192 -11.00 8.73 -2.17
C LEU A 192 -10.10 9.94 -1.93
N ASN A 193 -10.45 11.11 -2.45
CA ASN A 193 -9.68 12.33 -2.22
C ASN A 193 -9.63 12.74 -0.74
N MET A 194 -10.73 12.59 -0.01
CA MET A 194 -10.76 12.82 1.44
C MET A 194 -9.81 11.86 2.15
N ALA A 195 -9.87 10.57 1.83
CA ALA A 195 -8.95 9.57 2.38
C ALA A 195 -7.48 9.90 2.08
N ILE A 196 -7.16 10.34 0.85
CA ILE A 196 -5.82 10.84 0.49
C ILE A 196 -5.45 12.00 1.41
N SER A 197 -6.27 13.04 1.48
CA SER A 197 -5.94 14.24 2.25
C SER A 197 -5.77 13.96 3.75
N GLN A 198 -6.57 13.07 4.33
CA GLN A 198 -6.52 12.73 5.76
C GLN A 198 -5.28 11.89 6.11
N GLN A 199 -4.84 11.03 5.19
CA GLN A 199 -3.65 10.19 5.40
C GLN A 199 -2.34 10.96 5.18
N ASN A 200 -2.41 12.22 4.76
CA ASN A 200 -1.27 12.98 4.24
C ASN A 200 -1.06 14.33 4.93
N THR A 201 0.20 14.62 5.27
CA THR A 201 0.58 15.96 5.75
C THR A 201 0.65 16.98 4.61
N ILE A 202 1.02 16.53 3.41
CA ILE A 202 1.11 17.37 2.21
C ILE A 202 0.35 16.65 1.08
N PHE A 203 -0.50 17.37 0.37
CA PHE A 203 -1.17 16.88 -0.82
C PHE A 203 -1.29 17.98 -1.87
N ALA A 204 -1.38 17.57 -3.13
CA ALA A 204 -1.46 18.44 -4.30
C ALA A 204 -2.57 17.94 -5.24
N GLY A 205 -3.07 18.84 -6.08
CA GLY A 205 -4.20 18.57 -6.95
C GLY A 205 -4.29 19.61 -8.04
N GLU A 206 -5.07 19.31 -9.08
CA GLU A 206 -5.10 20.09 -10.32
C GLU A 206 -5.64 21.53 -10.13
N SER A 207 -6.45 21.78 -9.10
CA SER A 207 -7.00 23.11 -8.83
C SER A 207 -7.00 23.50 -7.36
N MET A 208 -6.78 24.79 -7.10
CA MET A 208 -6.88 25.37 -5.77
C MET A 208 -8.28 25.21 -5.16
N ALA A 209 -9.34 25.22 -5.97
CA ALA A 209 -10.70 25.00 -5.52
C ALA A 209 -10.89 23.59 -4.94
N LEU A 210 -10.35 22.56 -5.62
CA LEU A 210 -10.36 21.18 -5.12
C LEU A 210 -9.60 21.09 -3.78
N ILE A 211 -8.39 21.64 -3.71
CA ILE A 211 -7.57 21.63 -2.48
C ILE A 211 -8.28 22.30 -1.31
N LYS A 212 -8.84 23.51 -1.51
CA LYS A 212 -9.60 24.21 -0.47
C LYS A 212 -10.79 23.39 0.02
N SER A 213 -11.49 22.71 -0.88
CA SER A 213 -12.64 21.87 -0.52
C SER A 213 -12.29 20.65 0.34
N LEU A 214 -11.02 20.21 0.31
CA LEU A 214 -10.53 19.06 1.08
C LEU A 214 -9.85 19.48 2.37
N ALA A 215 -9.11 20.61 2.36
CA ALA A 215 -8.47 21.16 3.55
C ALA A 215 -9.48 21.75 4.55
N TYR A 216 -10.59 22.29 4.04
CA TYR A 216 -11.66 22.90 4.84
C TYR A 216 -13.02 22.30 4.41
N PRO A 217 -13.29 21.02 4.74
CA PRO A 217 -14.56 20.39 4.41
C PRO A 217 -15.69 21.12 5.16
N LYS A 218 -16.75 21.47 4.43
CA LYS A 218 -17.97 22.05 4.99
C LYS A 218 -18.80 21.00 5.72
#